data_AF-A0A350PB51-F1
#
_entry.id   AF-A0A350PB51-F1
#
_cell.length_a   1.000
_cell.length_b   1.000
_cell.length_c   1.000
_cell.angle_alpha   90.00
_cell.angle_beta   90.00
_cell.angle_gamma   90.00
#
_symmetry.space_group_name_H-M   'P 1'
#
loop_
_entity.id
_entity.type
_entity.pdbx_description
1 polymer ?
#
loop_
_entity_poly.entity_id
_entity_poly.type
_entity_poly.pdbx_seq_one_letter_code
_entity_poly.pdbx_strand_id
1 'polypeptide(L)' 'AIIKLTKAIQRTRAGLKDPSRPIGSFVFLGPTGVGKTELAKVLAKYLFDKEDSLIRVDMSEYMEKFSVSRLVGAPPG' A
#
# COMPACT_ATOMS: atom_id res chain seq x y z
N ALA A 1 -5.03 14.55 3.29
CA ALA A 1 -4.85 13.13 2.93
C ALA A 1 -5.97 12.25 3.49
N ILE A 2 -6.24 12.31 4.80
CA ILE A 2 -7.20 11.45 5.51
C ILE A 2 -8.58 11.42 4.85
N ILE A 3 -9.18 12.57 4.51
CA ILE A 3 -10.50 12.62 3.87
C ILE A 3 -10.56 11.81 2.55
N LYS A 4 -9.50 11.89 1.73
CA LYS A 4 -9.42 11.12 0.47
C LYS A 4 -9.34 9.62 0.74
N LEU A 5 -8.60 9.23 1.77
CA LEU A 5 -8.47 7.85 2.22
C LEU A 5 -9.82 7.28 2.69
N THR A 6 -10.49 7.99 3.59
CA THR A 6 -11.80 7.61 4.14
C THR A 6 -12.83 7.44 3.03
N LYS A 7 -12.90 8.36 2.06
CA LYS A 7 -13.82 8.26 0.92
C LYS A 7 -13.55 7.03 0.04
N ALA A 8 -12.29 6.62 -0.14
CA ALA A 8 -11.97 5.42 -0.92
C ALA A 8 -12.44 4.13 -0.21
N ILE A 9 -12.24 4.07 1.11
CA ILE A 9 -12.65 2.94 1.94
C ILE A 9 -14.18 2.83 1.98
N GLN A 10 -14.89 3.94 2.17
CA GLN A 10 -16.35 3.98 2.18
C GLN A 10 -16.95 3.50 0.85
N ARG A 11 -16.44 3.98 -0.29
CA ARG A 11 -16.90 3.52 -1.62
C ARG A 11 -16.72 2.01 -1.81
N THR A 12 -15.60 1.46 -1.32
CA THR A 12 -15.33 0.03 -1.37
C THR A 12 -16.32 -0.76 -0.52
N ARG A 13 -16.55 -0.33 0.74
CA ARG A 13 -17.50 -0.99 1.65
C ARG A 13 -18.95 -0.92 1.15
N ALA A 14 -19.29 0.13 0.39
CA ALA A 14 -20.59 0.27 -0.26
C ALA A 14 -20.74 -0.52 -1.57
N GLY A 15 -19.71 -1.25 -2.01
CA GLY A 15 -19.74 -1.99 -3.29
C GLY A 15 -19.70 -1.12 -4.54
N LEU A 16 -19.37 0.17 -4.40
CA LEU A 16 -19.38 1.16 -5.49
C LEU A 16 -18.03 1.26 -6.23
N LYS A 17 -17.08 0.36 -5.94
CA LYS A 17 -15.78 0.33 -6.63
C LYS A 17 -15.81 -0.68 -7.77
N ASP A 18 -15.00 -0.42 -8.79
CA ASP A 18 -14.64 -1.41 -9.80
C ASP A 18 -13.91 -2.60 -9.13
N PRO A 19 -14.42 -3.85 -9.26
CA PRO A 19 -13.79 -5.04 -8.69
C PRO A 19 -12.37 -5.29 -9.22
N SER A 20 -12.06 -4.84 -10.44
CA SER A 20 -10.74 -4.99 -11.05
C SER A 20 -9.69 -4.00 -10.51
N ARG A 21 -10.10 -3.05 -9.66
CA ARG A 21 -9.23 -2.01 -9.10
C ARG A 21 -8.99 -2.19 -7.59
N PRO A 22 -7.82 -1.77 -7.09
CA PRO A 22 -7.56 -1.74 -5.65
C PRO A 22 -8.53 -0.80 -4.92
N ILE A 23 -8.69 -1.01 -3.61
CA ILE A 23 -9.54 -0.20 -2.71
C ILE A 23 -9.20 1.30 -2.83
N GLY A 24 -7.91 1.61 -2.95
CA GLY A 24 -7.40 2.93 -3.26
C GLY A 24 -5.91 2.86 -3.60
N SER A 25 -5.45 3.80 -4.40
CA SER A 25 -4.03 4.01 -4.71
C SER A 25 -3.64 5.38 -4.17
N PHE A 26 -2.60 5.41 -3.34
CA PHE A 26 -2.17 6.62 -2.63
C PHE A 26 -0.66 6.78 -2.73
N VAL A 27 -0.22 8.02 -2.90
CA VAL A 27 1.19 8.40 -2.82
C VAL A 27 1.31 9.41 -1.68
N PHE A 28 2.13 9.10 -0.68
CA PHE A 28 2.41 9.97 0.45
C PHE A 28 3.77 10.64 0.26
N LEU A 29 3.77 11.96 0.12
CA LEU A 29 4.98 12.77 -0.04
C LEU A 29 5.19 13.66 1.19
N GLY A 30 6.44 13.89 1.57
CA GLY A 30 6.82 14.78 2.68
C GLY A 30 8.14 14.37 3.33
N PRO A 31 8.65 15.16 4.29
CA PRO A 31 9.92 14.89 4.98
C PRO A 31 9.93 13.57 5.77
N THR A 32 11.11 13.08 6.15
CA THR A 32 11.24 11.92 7.04
C THR A 32 10.66 12.21 8.42
N GLY A 33 10.12 11.19 9.10
CA GLY A 33 9.56 11.33 10.46
C GLY A 33 8.12 11.83 10.55
N VAL A 34 7.51 12.34 9.46
CA VAL A 34 6.13 12.90 9.48
C VAL A 34 5.00 11.85 9.54
N GLY A 35 5.32 10.58 9.79
CA GLY A 35 4.31 9.53 10.01
C GLY A 35 3.71 8.85 8.76
N LYS A 36 4.33 8.99 7.57
CA LYS A 36 3.85 8.35 6.32
C LYS A 36 3.69 6.82 6.46
N THR A 37 4.72 6.14 6.98
CA THR A 37 4.72 4.70 7.21
C THR A 37 3.78 4.30 8.35
N GLU A 38 3.69 5.14 9.38
CA GLU A 38 2.82 4.88 10.52
C GLU A 38 1.34 4.89 10.13
N LEU A 39 0.96 5.82 9.26
CA LEU A 39 -0.39 5.85 8.68
C LEU A 39 -0.73 4.55 7.94
N ALA A 40 0.23 3.97 7.20
CA ALA A 40 0.02 2.70 6.50
C ALA A 40 -0.21 1.53 7.46
N LYS A 41 0.54 1.46 8.58
CA LYS A 41 0.36 0.43 9.61
C LYS A 41 -0.99 0.51 10.29
N VAL A 42 -1.37 1.71 10.76
CA VAL A 42 -2.65 1.94 11.43
C VAL A 42 -3.81 1.62 10.47
N LEU A 43 -3.66 1.98 9.19
CA LEU A 43 -4.66 1.67 8.19
C LEU A 43 -4.84 0.16 7.94
N ALA A 44 -3.74 -0.59 7.84
CA ALA A 44 -3.76 -2.03 7.65
C ALA A 44 -4.49 -2.72 8.82
N LYS A 45 -4.13 -2.34 10.05
CA LYS A 45 -4.81 -2.80 11.27
C LYS A 45 -6.31 -2.47 11.24
N TYR A 46 -6.69 -1.24 10.87
CA TYR A 46 -8.10 -0.85 10.82
C TYR A 46 -8.91 -1.57 9.73
N LEU A 47 -8.29 -1.87 8.58
CA LEU A 47 -8.99 -2.49 7.45
C LEU A 47 -9.12 -4.01 7.57
N PHE A 48 -8.13 -4.67 8.17
CA PHE A 48 -8.03 -6.13 8.17
C PHE A 48 -8.02 -6.75 9.57
N ASP A 49 -8.13 -5.93 10.61
CA ASP A 49 -8.19 -6.33 12.03
C ASP A 49 -7.01 -7.22 12.48
N LYS A 50 -5.86 -7.06 11.81
CA LYS A 50 -4.62 -7.81 12.07
C LYS A 50 -3.42 -6.90 11.90
N GLU A 51 -2.50 -6.95 12.85
CA GLU A 51 -1.26 -6.16 12.78
C GLU A 51 -0.35 -6.62 11.64
N ASP A 52 -0.35 -7.93 11.36
CA ASP A 52 0.48 -8.56 10.32
C ASP A 52 -0.14 -8.49 8.90
N SER A 53 -1.24 -7.73 8.74
CA SER A 53 -1.87 -7.54 7.43
C SER A 53 -1.09 -6.61 6.51
N LEU A 54 -0.15 -5.83 7.06
CA LEU A 54 0.69 -4.94 6.27
C LEU A 54 1.81 -5.71 5.57
N ILE A 55 1.67 -5.87 4.26
CA ILE A 55 2.79 -6.30 3.41
C ILE A 55 3.73 -5.12 3.24
N ARG A 56 4.90 -5.17 3.87
CA ARG A 56 5.95 -4.14 3.78
C ARG A 56 6.96 -4.52 2.70
N VAL A 57 7.13 -3.63 1.72
CA VAL A 57 8.17 -3.73 0.70
C VAL A 57 9.15 -2.57 0.90
N ASP A 58 10.42 -2.87 1.13
CA ASP A 58 11.46 -1.85 1.19
C ASP A 58 11.97 -1.54 -0.22
N MET A 59 11.54 -0.39 -0.77
CA MET A 59 11.89 0.00 -2.12
C MET A 59 13.39 0.29 -2.31
N SER A 60 14.14 0.53 -1.23
CA SER A 60 15.60 0.71 -1.32
C SER A 60 16.33 -0.57 -1.71
N GLU A 61 15.73 -1.75 -1.50
CA GLU A 61 16.30 -3.03 -1.93
C GLU A 61 16.19 -3.26 -3.45
N TYR A 62 15.38 -2.47 -4.16
CA TYR A 62 15.05 -2.67 -5.57
C TYR A 62 15.70 -1.64 -6.51
N MET A 63 16.74 -0.93 -6.06
CA MET A 63 17.42 0.08 -6.86
C MET A 63 18.28 -0.51 -8.00
N GLU A 64 18.77 -1.73 -7.84
CA GLU A 64 19.60 -2.40 -8.84
C GLU A 64 18.75 -3.13 -9.88
N LYS A 65 19.20 -3.11 -11.14
CA LYS A 65 18.46 -3.71 -12.26
C LYS A 65 18.11 -5.18 -12.04
N PHE A 66 18.99 -5.93 -11.38
CA PHE A 66 18.79 -7.36 -11.12
C PHE A 66 17.96 -7.62 -9.85
N SER A 67 17.88 -6.69 -8.91
CA SER A 67 17.12 -6.90 -7.67
C SER A 67 15.60 -6.83 -7.88
N VAL A 68 15.14 -6.24 -8.99
CA VAL A 68 13.74 -6.26 -9.43
C VAL A 68 13.19 -7.70 -9.57
N SER A 69 14.03 -8.67 -9.94
CA SER A 69 13.64 -10.08 -10.04
C SER A 69 13.11 -10.68 -8.73
N ARG A 70 13.48 -10.11 -7.57
CA ARG A 70 12.92 -10.52 -6.26
C ARG A 70 11.45 -10.13 -6.11
N LEU A 71 11.00 -9.07 -6.79
CA LEU A 71 9.61 -8.60 -6.74
C LEU A 71 8.75 -9.27 -7.81
N VAL A 72 9.26 -9.41 -9.03
CA VAL A 72 8.49 -9.87 -10.20
C VAL A 72 8.69 -11.37 -10.53
N GLY A 73 9.64 -12.02 -9.85
CA GLY A 73 10.10 -13.36 -10.18
C GLY A 73 11.26 -13.36 -11.17
N ALA A 74 12.01 -14.46 -11.18
CA ALA A 74 13.01 -14.68 -12.21
C ALA A 74 12.32 -14.75 -13.59
N PRO A 75 12.92 -14.18 -14.65
CA PRO A 75 12.46 -14.43 -16.01
C PRO A 75 12.43 -15.94 -16.29
N PRO A 76 11.50 -16.44 -17.12
CA PRO A 76 11.55 -17.83 -17.55
C PRO A 76 12.85 -18.08 -18.33
N GLY A 77 13.72 -18.97 -17.81
CA GLY A 77 15.03 -19.30 -18.36
C GLY A 77 16.07 -19.60 -17.28
#